data_AF-A0A951G767-F1
#
_entry.id   AF-A0A951G767-F1
#
_cell.length_a   1.000
_cell.length_b   1.000
_cell.length_c   1.000
_cell.angle_alpha   90.00
_cell.angle_beta   90.00
_cell.angle_gamma   90.00
#
_symmetry.space_group_name_H-M   'P 1'
#
loop_
_entity.id
_entity.type
_entity.pdbx_description
1 polymer ?
#
loop_
_entity_poly.entity_id
_entity_poly.type
_entity_poly.pdbx_seq_one_letter_code
_entity_poly.pdbx_strand_id
1 'polypeptide(L)'
;MRELLQYDTSIQPPAPLATPEHDERAARRSLRAQIDRLEGELGEAFVTAYPMGGLDEESTRSPAAPRLLDLGELERVRDDLAARTRAARSTIMERADRQAANRLALERMLLDPGRYRFLRIANRDIGEPGCGVWHVRPRLGLIGMLMGWWQVKLSSGCPLATGRSAVAAFLIQAVGS
;
A
#
# COMPACT_ATOMS: atom_id res chain seq x y z
N MET A 1 -0.90 20.68 -82.74
CA MET A 1 -2.12 19.86 -82.53
C MET A 1 -1.74 18.65 -81.68
N ARG A 2 -2.31 18.56 -80.47
CA ARG A 2 -2.18 17.51 -79.44
C ARG A 2 -0.89 17.49 -78.60
N GLU A 3 -0.84 18.38 -77.61
CA GLU A 3 -0.33 18.00 -76.28
C GLU A 3 -1.40 17.12 -75.63
N LEU A 4 -1.09 15.85 -75.37
CA LEU A 4 -1.90 14.97 -74.54
C LEU A 4 -1.32 14.99 -73.14
N LEU A 5 -2.05 15.64 -72.23
CA LEU A 5 -1.95 15.49 -70.79
C LEU A 5 -1.88 14.00 -70.41
N GLN A 6 -0.72 13.54 -69.97
CA GLN A 6 -0.64 12.35 -69.12
C GLN A 6 -0.88 12.80 -67.68
N TYR A 7 -2.16 12.82 -67.32
CA TYR A 7 -2.58 12.93 -65.94
C TYR A 7 -2.46 11.52 -65.34
N ASP A 8 -1.34 11.23 -64.70
CA ASP A 8 -1.17 10.01 -63.90
C ASP A 8 -1.97 10.18 -62.60
N THR A 9 -3.29 9.96 -62.69
CA THR A 9 -4.09 9.66 -61.50
C THR A 9 -3.77 8.23 -61.12
N SER A 10 -2.72 8.04 -60.33
CA SER A 10 -2.67 6.84 -59.51
C SER A 10 -3.83 6.93 -58.54
N ILE A 11 -4.86 6.11 -58.77
CA ILE A 11 -5.95 5.92 -57.82
C ILE A 11 -5.34 5.18 -56.65
N GLN A 12 -4.92 5.92 -55.62
CA GLN A 12 -4.61 5.33 -54.33
C GLN A 12 -5.90 4.67 -53.82
N PRO A 13 -5.92 3.34 -53.56
CA PRO A 13 -7.09 2.73 -52.98
C PRO A 13 -7.39 3.44 -51.65
N PRO A 14 -8.67 3.78 -51.37
CA PRO A 14 -9.00 4.40 -50.09
C PRO A 14 -8.51 3.47 -48.98
N ALA A 15 -7.75 4.02 -48.03
CA ALA A 15 -7.42 3.31 -46.81
C ALA A 15 -8.74 2.75 -46.23
N PRO A 16 -8.79 1.47 -45.82
CA PRO A 16 -10.02 0.87 -45.33
C PRO A 16 -10.53 1.73 -44.17
N LEU A 17 -11.67 2.39 -44.38
CA LEU A 17 -12.37 3.11 -43.32
C LEU A 17 -12.74 2.06 -42.28
N ALA A 18 -12.09 2.12 -41.12
CA ALA A 18 -12.48 1.30 -39.99
C ALA A 18 -13.98 1.51 -39.77
N THR A 19 -14.75 0.42 -39.79
CA THR A 19 -16.16 0.53 -39.51
C THR A 19 -16.31 0.87 -38.03
N PRO A 20 -17.30 1.69 -37.63
CA PRO A 20 -17.47 2.10 -36.24
C PRO A 20 -17.55 0.91 -35.26
N GLU A 21 -18.05 -0.24 -35.70
CA GLU A 21 -18.04 -1.46 -34.89
C GLU A 21 -16.65 -2.09 -34.70
N HIS A 22 -15.71 -1.93 -35.65
CA HIS A 22 -14.35 -2.42 -35.51
C HIS A 22 -13.58 -1.59 -34.47
N ASP A 23 -13.78 -0.28 -34.51
CA ASP A 23 -13.22 0.68 -33.55
C ASP A 23 -13.76 0.45 -32.14
N GLU A 24 -15.06 0.20 -31.99
CA GLU A 24 -15.64 -0.12 -30.68
C GLU A 24 -15.08 -1.44 -30.12
N ARG A 25 -14.95 -2.48 -30.94
CA ARG A 25 -14.33 -3.75 -30.51
C ARG A 25 -12.89 -3.55 -30.08
N ALA A 26 -12.12 -2.71 -30.77
CA ALA A 26 -10.75 -2.38 -30.38
C ALA A 26 -10.70 -1.58 -29.07
N ALA A 27 -11.56 -0.58 -28.91
CA ALA A 27 -11.68 0.22 -27.69
C ALA A 27 -12.03 -0.65 -26.47
N ARG A 28 -13.00 -1.56 -26.64
CA ARG A 28 -13.39 -2.52 -25.59
C ARG A 28 -12.24 -3.44 -25.18
N ARG A 29 -11.46 -3.97 -26.14
CA ARG A 29 -10.26 -4.78 -25.84
C ARG A 29 -9.22 -3.97 -25.06
N SER A 30 -8.98 -2.72 -25.47
CA SER A 30 -8.05 -1.82 -24.79
C SER A 30 -8.48 -1.52 -23.35
N LEU A 31 -9.75 -1.19 -23.12
CA LEU A 31 -10.27 -0.94 -21.77
C LEU A 31 -10.18 -2.15 -20.86
N ARG A 32 -10.49 -3.35 -21.37
CA ARG A 32 -10.33 -4.59 -20.59
C ARG A 32 -8.87 -4.82 -20.19
N ALA A 33 -7.94 -4.65 -21.11
CA ALA A 33 -6.51 -4.75 -20.78
C ALA A 33 -6.05 -3.72 -19.73
N GLN A 34 -6.65 -2.52 -19.72
CA GLN A 34 -6.39 -1.52 -18.67
C GLN A 34 -6.98 -1.92 -17.33
N ILE A 35 -8.21 -2.46 -17.31
CA ILE A 35 -8.87 -2.99 -16.12
C ILE A 35 -8.03 -4.13 -15.53
N ASP A 36 -7.66 -5.12 -16.34
CA ASP A 36 -6.87 -6.28 -15.89
C ASP A 36 -5.55 -5.84 -15.23
N ARG A 37 -4.89 -4.83 -15.81
CA ARG A 37 -3.68 -4.23 -15.22
C ARG A 37 -3.97 -3.57 -13.88
N LEU A 38 -5.00 -2.73 -13.79
CA LEU A 38 -5.36 -2.02 -12.57
C LEU A 38 -5.79 -2.96 -11.45
N GLU A 39 -6.50 -4.04 -11.77
CA GLU A 39 -6.84 -5.09 -10.81
C GLU A 39 -5.58 -5.78 -10.27
N GLY A 40 -4.62 -6.10 -11.14
CA GLY A 40 -3.32 -6.63 -10.74
C GLY A 40 -2.56 -5.67 -9.81
N GLU A 41 -2.49 -4.38 -10.17
CA GLU A 41 -1.86 -3.35 -9.34
C GLU A 41 -2.55 -3.17 -7.98
N LEU A 42 -3.88 -3.25 -7.93
CA LEU A 42 -4.64 -3.19 -6.69
C LEU A 42 -4.39 -4.43 -5.81
N GLY A 43 -4.31 -5.61 -6.42
CA GLY A 43 -3.96 -6.85 -5.72
C GLY A 43 -2.56 -6.80 -5.11
N GLU A 44 -1.57 -6.29 -5.84
CA GLU A 44 -0.22 -6.06 -5.33
C GLU A 44 -0.20 -5.06 -4.16
N ALA A 45 -0.94 -3.96 -4.29
CA ALA A 45 -1.08 -2.97 -3.22
C ALA A 45 -1.72 -3.60 -1.96
N PHE A 46 -2.73 -4.45 -2.13
CA PHE A 46 -3.36 -5.16 -1.01
C PHE A 46 -2.36 -6.06 -0.28
N VAL A 47 -1.60 -6.89 -1.00
CA VAL A 47 -0.58 -7.77 -0.41
C VAL A 47 0.48 -6.94 0.32
N THR A 48 0.89 -5.82 -0.26
CA THR A 48 1.86 -4.89 0.33
C THR A 48 1.34 -4.29 1.64
N ALA A 49 0.09 -3.83 1.65
CA ALA A 49 -0.52 -3.16 2.79
C ALA A 49 -0.93 -4.12 3.93
N TYR A 50 -1.15 -5.41 3.64
CA TYR A 50 -1.61 -6.40 4.61
C TYR A 50 -0.80 -6.44 5.92
N PRO A 51 0.54 -6.59 5.90
CA PRO A 51 1.35 -6.53 7.12
C PRO A 51 1.35 -5.15 7.80
N MET A 52 0.98 -4.09 7.09
CA MET A 52 0.91 -2.70 7.61
C MET A 52 -0.46 -2.34 8.18
N GLY A 53 -1.34 -3.33 8.41
CA GLY A 53 -2.70 -3.14 8.91
C GLY A 53 -3.80 -3.23 7.86
N GLY A 54 -3.48 -3.60 6.61
CA GLY A 54 -4.44 -3.82 5.52
C GLY A 54 -5.03 -2.53 4.93
N LEU A 55 -5.57 -2.59 3.72
CA LEU A 55 -6.31 -1.45 3.17
C LEU A 55 -7.70 -1.42 3.79
N ASP A 56 -8.30 -0.23 3.93
CA ASP A 56 -9.71 -0.14 4.33
C ASP A 56 -10.55 -0.79 3.23
N GLU A 57 -11.18 -1.92 3.55
CA GLU A 57 -12.05 -2.63 2.61
C GLU A 57 -13.37 -1.87 2.51
N GLU A 58 -13.50 -1.03 1.47
CA GLU A 58 -14.81 -0.58 1.04
C GLU A 58 -15.60 -1.84 0.62
N SER A 59 -16.72 -2.10 1.29
CA SER A 59 -17.54 -3.29 1.03
C SER A 59 -17.92 -3.32 -0.44
N THR A 60 -17.22 -4.15 -1.22
CA THR A 60 -17.52 -4.32 -2.64
C THR A 60 -18.93 -4.87 -2.74
N ARG A 61 -19.86 -4.05 -3.26
CA ARG A 61 -21.21 -4.49 -3.59
C ARG A 61 -21.07 -5.71 -4.49
N SER A 62 -21.58 -6.85 -4.03
CA SER A 62 -21.51 -8.11 -4.76
C SER A 62 -21.96 -7.89 -6.20
N PRO A 63 -21.22 -8.39 -7.21
CA PRO A 63 -21.54 -8.08 -8.59
C PRO A 63 -22.96 -8.54 -8.91
N ALA A 64 -23.73 -7.65 -9.53
CA ALA A 64 -24.96 -8.03 -10.21
C ALA A 64 -24.68 -9.18 -11.18
N ALA A 65 -25.69 -10.00 -11.46
CA ALA A 65 -25.57 -11.22 -12.27
C ALA A 65 -24.66 -11.07 -13.52
N PRO A 66 -23.95 -12.12 -13.95
CA PRO A 66 -22.99 -12.06 -15.05
C PRO A 66 -23.61 -11.40 -16.30
N ARG A 67 -23.13 -10.20 -16.65
CA ARG A 67 -23.61 -9.43 -17.81
C ARG A 67 -22.46 -8.81 -18.57
N LEU A 68 -22.65 -8.63 -19.87
CA LEU A 68 -21.71 -7.88 -20.69
C LEU A 68 -21.87 -6.38 -20.42
N LEU A 69 -20.80 -5.74 -19.96
CA LEU A 69 -20.76 -4.30 -19.73
C LEU A 69 -20.72 -3.54 -21.06
N ASP A 70 -21.41 -2.40 -21.14
CA ASP A 70 -21.23 -1.45 -22.24
C ASP A 70 -19.88 -0.72 -22.15
N LEU A 71 -19.55 0.11 -23.15
CA LEU A 71 -18.26 0.81 -23.20
C LEU A 71 -18.12 1.82 -22.05
N GLY A 72 -19.16 2.60 -21.75
CA GLY A 72 -19.13 3.59 -20.67
C GLY A 72 -19.14 2.96 -19.28
N GLU A 73 -19.74 1.78 -19.13
CA GLU A 73 -19.63 0.94 -17.93
C GLU A 73 -18.20 0.46 -17.72
N LEU A 74 -17.49 0.04 -18.77
CA LEU A 74 -16.07 -0.32 -18.67
C LEU A 74 -15.19 0.87 -18.30
N GLU A 75 -15.47 2.06 -18.84
CA GLU A 75 -14.75 3.28 -18.45
C GLU A 75 -14.97 3.62 -16.98
N ARG A 76 -16.21 3.51 -16.48
CA ARG A 76 -16.51 3.72 -15.05
C ARG A 76 -15.77 2.73 -14.16
N VAL A 77 -15.70 1.46 -14.55
CA VAL A 77 -14.93 0.43 -13.82
C VAL A 77 -13.43 0.78 -13.82
N ARG A 78 -12.87 1.17 -14.97
CA ARG A 78 -11.48 1.61 -15.05
C ARG A 78 -11.21 2.80 -14.12
N ASP A 79 -12.09 3.79 -14.12
CA ASP A 79 -11.89 5.02 -13.33
C ASP A 79 -12.03 4.76 -11.82
N ASP A 80 -12.98 3.90 -11.40
CA ASP A 80 -13.09 3.43 -10.03
C ASP A 80 -11.82 2.68 -9.58
N LEU A 81 -11.35 1.71 -10.38
CA LEU A 81 -10.13 0.97 -10.09
C LEU A 81 -8.91 1.90 -10.04
N ALA A 82 -8.79 2.85 -10.97
CA ALA A 82 -7.71 3.82 -10.97
C ALA A 82 -7.71 4.69 -9.71
N ALA A 83 -8.89 5.13 -9.25
CA ALA A 83 -9.04 5.87 -8.00
C ALA A 83 -8.65 5.02 -6.79
N ARG A 84 -9.13 3.77 -6.70
CA ARG A 84 -8.83 2.83 -5.61
C ARG A 84 -7.34 2.48 -5.54
N THR A 85 -6.70 2.23 -6.68
CA THR A 85 -5.26 1.95 -6.74
C THR A 85 -4.43 3.16 -6.29
N ARG A 86 -4.81 4.38 -6.67
CA ARG A 86 -4.14 5.61 -6.18
C ARG A 86 -4.33 5.81 -4.68
N ALA A 87 -5.54 5.59 -4.17
CA ALA A 87 -5.83 5.67 -2.74
C ALA A 87 -5.00 4.65 -1.97
N ALA A 88 -4.99 3.39 -2.40
CA ALA A 88 -4.20 2.31 -1.80
C ALA A 88 -2.70 2.66 -1.75
N ARG A 89 -2.13 3.13 -2.86
CA ARG A 89 -0.73 3.57 -2.92
C ARG A 89 -0.45 4.71 -1.94
N SER A 90 -1.34 5.69 -1.86
CA SER A 90 -1.20 6.83 -0.94
C SER A 90 -1.22 6.37 0.52
N THR A 91 -2.14 5.47 0.88
CA THR A 91 -2.21 4.87 2.22
C THR A 91 -0.95 4.09 2.57
N ILE A 92 -0.40 3.32 1.62
CA ILE A 92 0.85 2.58 1.81
C ILE A 92 2.01 3.55 2.07
N MET A 93 2.13 4.60 1.26
CA MET A 93 3.17 5.62 1.44
C MET A 93 3.07 6.31 2.81
N GLU A 94 1.88 6.77 3.20
CA GLU A 94 1.67 7.43 4.49
C GLU A 94 2.06 6.51 5.66
N ARG A 95 1.71 5.22 5.57
CA ARG A 95 2.07 4.24 6.61
C ARG A 95 3.56 3.97 6.65
N ALA A 96 4.20 3.84 5.48
CA ALA A 96 5.64 3.64 5.39
C ALA A 96 6.40 4.84 5.99
N ASP A 97 5.95 6.06 5.71
CA ASP A 97 6.53 7.29 6.26
C ASP A 97 6.37 7.34 7.79
N ARG A 98 5.18 7.00 8.31
CA ARG A 98 4.95 6.90 9.75
C ARG A 98 5.84 5.84 10.41
N GLN A 99 6.01 4.68 9.79
CA GLN A 99 6.90 3.63 10.27
C GLN A 99 8.36 4.06 10.26
N ALA A 100 8.81 4.76 9.21
CA ALA A 100 10.15 5.33 9.13
C ALA A 100 10.40 6.37 10.24
N ALA A 101 9.44 7.28 10.46
CA ALA A 101 9.52 8.27 11.54
C ALA A 101 9.58 7.61 12.93
N ASN A 102 8.79 6.56 13.15
CA ASN A 102 8.80 5.82 14.41
C ASN A 102 10.10 5.02 14.62
N ARG A 103 10.71 4.47 13.57
CA ARG A 103 12.04 3.83 13.65
C ARG A 103 13.10 4.84 14.10
N LEU A 104 13.12 6.03 13.50
CA LEU A 104 14.01 7.12 13.93
C LEU A 104 13.74 7.57 15.37
N ALA A 105 12.46 7.63 15.78
CA ALA A 105 12.11 7.95 17.16
C ALA A 105 12.57 6.87 18.14
N LEU A 106 12.47 5.59 17.78
CA LEU A 106 12.95 4.46 18.57
C LEU A 106 14.48 4.52 18.72
N GLU A 107 15.23 4.76 17.65
CA GLU A 107 16.68 4.90 17.70
C GLU A 107 17.09 6.04 18.65
N ARG A 108 16.46 7.22 18.52
CA ARG A 108 16.72 8.36 19.41
C ARG A 108 16.36 8.07 20.86
N MET A 109 15.27 7.34 21.10
CA MET A 109 14.83 6.92 22.42
C MET A 109 15.78 5.91 23.07
N LEU A 110 16.42 5.04 22.29
CA LEU A 110 17.44 4.11 22.78
C LEU A 110 18.73 4.84 23.18
N LEU A 111 19.10 5.89 22.45
CA LEU A 111 20.29 6.72 22.75
C LEU A 111 20.10 7.62 23.98
N ASP A 112 18.96 8.30 24.08
CA ASP A 112 18.64 9.20 25.19
C ASP A 112 17.21 8.97 25.69
N PRO A 113 16.97 7.93 26.50
CA PRO A 113 15.64 7.64 27.02
C PRO A 113 15.10 8.77 27.92
N GLY A 114 15.96 9.58 28.53
CA GLY A 114 15.54 10.67 29.41
C GLY A 114 14.84 11.83 28.69
N ARG A 115 15.07 11.96 27.38
CA ARG A 115 14.37 12.93 26.54
C ARG A 115 12.99 12.45 26.08
N TYR A 116 12.75 11.14 26.06
CA TYR A 116 11.52 10.51 25.57
C TYR A 116 10.73 9.82 26.70
N ARG A 117 10.62 10.49 27.85
CA ARG A 117 9.99 9.96 29.08
C ARG A 117 8.58 9.45 28.80
N PHE A 118 8.31 8.22 29.23
CA PHE A 118 7.01 7.53 29.06
C PHE A 118 6.57 7.29 27.61
N LEU A 119 7.43 7.56 26.62
CA LEU A 119 7.10 7.28 25.23
C LEU A 119 6.88 5.78 25.03
N ARG A 120 5.91 5.46 24.17
CA ARG A 120 5.54 4.10 23.79
C ARG A 120 5.48 3.99 22.27
N ILE A 121 6.12 2.97 21.73
CA ILE A 121 6.12 2.65 20.29
C ILE A 121 5.83 1.16 20.15
N ALA A 122 4.76 0.78 19.46
CA ALA A 122 4.47 -0.64 19.20
C ALA A 122 5.25 -1.16 17.99
N ASN A 123 5.53 -2.47 17.94
CA ASN A 123 6.21 -3.10 16.81
C ASN A 123 5.47 -2.86 15.48
N ARG A 124 4.14 -2.96 15.49
CA ARG A 124 3.31 -2.62 14.31
C ARG A 124 3.53 -1.19 13.80
N ASP A 125 3.85 -0.26 14.70
CA ASP A 125 4.02 1.16 14.38
C ASP A 125 5.38 1.42 13.72
N ILE A 126 6.32 0.47 13.78
CA ILE A 126 7.63 0.50 13.10
C ILE A 126 7.73 -0.50 11.94
N GLY A 127 6.66 -1.25 11.65
CA GLY A 127 6.62 -2.27 10.60
C GLY A 127 7.23 -3.61 11.02
N GLU A 128 7.52 -3.81 12.30
CA GLU A 128 8.03 -5.08 12.82
C GLU A 128 6.86 -6.02 13.17
N PRO A 129 6.99 -7.34 12.93
CA PRO A 129 5.98 -8.30 13.32
C PRO A 129 5.83 -8.38 14.85
N GLY A 130 4.65 -8.80 15.28
CA GLY A 130 4.35 -9.09 16.68
C GLY A 130 3.68 -7.96 17.46
N CYS A 131 3.36 -8.29 18.70
CA CYS A 131 2.60 -7.49 19.65
C CYS A 131 3.47 -6.60 20.57
N GLY A 132 4.79 -6.57 20.32
CA GLY A 132 5.75 -5.94 21.20
C GLY A 132 5.51 -4.44 21.35
N VAL A 133 5.80 -3.90 22.54
CA VAL A 133 5.75 -2.44 22.79
C VAL A 133 7.03 -2.01 23.47
N TRP A 134 7.73 -1.07 22.84
CA TRP A 134 8.86 -0.35 23.41
C TRP A 134 8.33 0.75 24.32
N HIS A 135 8.82 0.83 25.55
CA HIS A 135 8.35 1.78 26.56
C HIS A 135 9.51 2.31 27.39
N VAL A 136 9.63 3.63 27.47
CA VAL A 136 10.55 4.29 28.41
C VAL A 136 9.97 4.31 29.82
N ARG A 137 10.70 3.76 30.79
CA ARG A 137 10.31 3.74 32.20
C ARG A 137 11.44 4.29 33.08
N PRO A 138 11.11 4.92 34.22
CA PRO A 138 12.13 5.25 35.20
C PRO A 138 12.70 3.95 35.80
N ARG A 139 14.01 3.95 36.07
CA ARG A 139 14.68 2.90 36.86
C ARG A 139 14.27 3.08 38.32
N LEU A 140 14.04 2.00 39.07
CA LEU A 140 13.69 2.08 40.51
C LEU A 140 12.46 2.97 40.84
N GLY A 141 11.49 3.09 39.93
CA GLY A 141 10.22 3.80 40.19
C GLY A 141 10.40 5.32 40.38
N LEU A 142 9.78 5.89 41.42
CA LEU A 142 9.79 7.34 41.69
C LEU A 142 11.20 7.89 41.88
N ILE A 143 12.13 7.11 42.46
CA ILE A 143 13.51 7.55 42.72
C ILE A 143 14.23 7.81 41.39
N GLY A 144 14.19 6.87 40.44
CA GLY A 144 14.83 7.14 39.15
C GLY A 144 14.11 8.19 38.32
N MET A 145 12.82 8.46 38.56
CA MET A 145 12.16 9.61 37.95
C MET A 145 12.79 10.93 38.43
N LEU A 146 13.07 11.05 39.73
CA LEU A 146 13.71 12.23 40.32
C LEU A 146 15.18 12.34 39.93
N MET A 147 15.89 11.22 39.85
CA MET A 147 17.32 11.18 39.49
C MET A 147 17.58 11.20 37.98
N GLY A 148 16.54 11.22 37.14
CA GLY A 148 16.69 11.18 35.69
C GLY A 148 17.20 9.84 35.15
N TRP A 149 17.03 8.75 35.89
CA TRP A 149 17.43 7.40 35.47
C TRP A 149 16.33 6.75 34.65
N TRP A 150 16.47 6.77 33.32
CA TRP A 150 15.49 6.21 32.39
C TRP A 150 16.04 4.98 31.68
N GLN A 151 15.16 4.06 31.30
CA GLN A 151 15.50 2.87 30.52
C GLN A 151 14.38 2.55 29.54
N VAL A 152 14.75 2.04 28.38
CA VAL A 152 13.79 1.48 27.41
C VAL A 152 13.57 0.00 27.75
N LYS A 153 12.30 -0.42 27.77
CA LYS A 153 11.91 -1.82 27.91
C LYS A 153 11.05 -2.23 26.73
N LEU A 154 11.33 -3.40 26.16
CA LEU A 154 10.44 -4.06 25.22
C LEU A 154 9.56 -5.05 25.99
N SER A 155 8.25 -4.80 26.01
CA SER A 155 7.30 -5.81 26.48
C SER A 155 6.94 -6.72 25.30
N SER A 156 7.29 -7.99 25.38
CA SER A 156 6.90 -9.03 24.41
C SER A 156 5.47 -9.54 24.63
N GLY A 157 4.62 -8.75 25.30
CA GLY A 157 3.29 -9.19 25.72
C GLY A 157 2.38 -9.35 24.52
N CYS A 158 2.28 -10.56 23.99
CA CYS A 158 1.18 -10.92 23.11
C CYS A 158 0.04 -11.35 24.01
N PRO A 159 -1.06 -10.58 24.11
CA PRO A 159 -2.30 -11.15 24.57
C PRO A 159 -2.78 -12.08 23.45
N LEU A 160 -2.14 -13.25 23.31
CA LEU A 160 -2.70 -14.30 22.46
C LEU A 160 -3.93 -14.82 23.19
N ALA A 161 -5.09 -14.50 22.63
CA ALA A 161 -6.14 -15.49 22.53
C ALA A 161 -5.49 -16.79 22.01
N THR A 162 -5.70 -17.85 22.77
CA THR A 162 -5.35 -19.24 22.54
C THR A 162 -5.24 -19.59 21.04
N GLY A 163 -4.02 -19.65 20.50
CA GLY A 163 -3.79 -19.95 19.08
C GLY A 163 -2.30 -20.06 18.75
N ARG A 164 -1.82 -21.31 18.61
CA ARG A 164 -0.46 -21.76 18.28
C ARG A 164 0.35 -20.84 17.34
N SER A 165 1.48 -20.32 17.83
CA SER A 165 2.81 -20.43 17.19
C SER A 165 3.86 -19.80 18.11
N ALA A 166 4.74 -20.63 18.66
CA ALA A 166 5.84 -20.22 19.52
C ALA A 166 7.11 -20.09 18.68
N VAL A 167 7.70 -18.89 18.60
CA VAL A 167 9.10 -18.73 18.20
C VAL A 167 9.76 -17.66 19.07
N ALA A 168 10.68 -18.15 19.90
CA ALA A 168 11.86 -17.54 20.50
C ALA A 168 11.81 -16.07 20.96
N ALA A 169 11.74 -15.89 22.28
CA ALA A 169 12.18 -14.69 22.96
C ALA A 169 13.71 -14.58 22.90
N PHE A 170 14.23 -13.52 22.29
CA PHE A 170 15.65 -13.14 22.44
C PHE A 170 15.75 -11.97 23.42
N LEU A 171 16.40 -12.22 24.55
CA LEU A 171 16.75 -11.22 25.54
C LEU A 171 17.95 -10.42 25.02
N ILE A 172 17.75 -9.16 24.64
CA ILE A 172 18.84 -8.18 24.60
C ILE A 172 18.85 -7.48 25.96
N GLN A 173 19.57 -8.07 26.91
CA GLN A 173 20.25 -7.30 27.93
C GLN A 173 21.53 -6.76 27.30
N ALA A 174 21.57 -5.48 26.95
CA ALA A 174 22.83 -4.78 26.75
C ALA A 174 23.22 -4.10 28.07
N VAL A 175 24.31 -4.63 28.63
CA VAL A 175 25.11 -4.18 29.77
C VAL A 175 25.81 -2.85 29.43
N GLY A 176 25.79 -1.88 30.34
CA GLY A 176 27.01 -1.30 30.94
C GLY A 176 27.31 0.08 30.34
N SER A 177 27.78 1.11 31.06
CA SER A 177 28.20 1.24 32.45
C SER A 177 27.98 2.69 32.90
#